data_AF-A0A9J6ZDI3-F1
#
_entry.id   AF-A0A9J6ZDI3-F1
#
_cell.length_a   1.000
_cell.length_b   1.000
_cell.length_c   1.000
_cell.angle_alpha   90.00
_cell.angle_beta   90.00
_cell.angle_gamma   90.00
#
_symmetry.space_group_name_H-M   'P 1'
#
loop_
_entity.id
_entity.type
_entity.pdbx_description
1 polymer ?
#
loop_
_entity_poly.entity_id
_entity_poly.type
_entity_poly.pdbx_seq_one_letter_code
_entity_poly.pdbx_strand_id
1 'polypeptide(L)'
;MVNKWYMQLGNVNEFKFITQPELLFCSYAMLQKVSGHDLIVSYDDKAEMMKSNIADQQTDTVTIWLRSDQVLNDKYYWETQFVNVASVTYSNSSISERKSLWSARGLLVRERLQDERLFLVRIFDLCLLSWQRVNCEMQPMQKGQSVARDQMMQISHDGTILAEKTLRQLEVHASRALYALWLDAGSVLVAISGTGTIAIREVWSLSDLHFDHDQEAIASSLRSLMDKTEHSADSPFLIGADPEFALINKHNQIVPASKFFDTDSNVHIGADALRSRHNIIYPLVELRPSPKLYTNQLIANIKQLLLEARQYIKDDELRWVAGAMPSPGLALGGHIHFSGIRLSPRLLRMLDGLVAIPLATIEDPLGRGRYRRYGALGDYRRQPHGGFEYRTPPSWLVSPAVTKAALALAYIAMKDYYKLSQNCKLKPEWYLAYDNRDEELLISASLTILEQIASLPSYVELANDINPLLRAIHGGRRWDEQVDIRTRWGIRGSSKSGL
;
A
#
# COMPACT_ATOMS: atom_id res chain seq x y z
N MET A 1 46.42 2.98 12.22
CA MET A 1 46.65 1.54 11.96
C MET A 1 45.31 0.86 11.87
N VAL A 2 44.92 0.47 10.66
CA VAL A 2 43.64 -0.17 10.36
C VAL A 2 43.82 -1.66 10.62
N ASN A 3 43.20 -2.19 11.67
CA ASN A 3 43.18 -3.63 11.91
C ASN A 3 42.22 -4.27 10.90
N LYS A 4 42.80 -4.84 9.83
CA LYS A 4 42.09 -5.73 8.92
C LYS A 4 41.95 -7.09 9.60
N TRP A 5 40.71 -7.51 9.84
CA TRP A 5 40.41 -8.89 10.20
C TRP A 5 40.20 -9.69 8.91
N TYR A 6 40.95 -10.78 8.75
CA TYR A 6 40.78 -11.77 7.69
C TYR A 6 40.12 -13.00 8.30
N MET A 7 39.12 -13.58 7.64
CA MET A 7 38.51 -14.83 8.08
C MET A 7 38.72 -15.91 7.00
N GLN A 8 39.45 -16.96 7.37
CA GLN A 8 39.69 -18.15 6.56
C GLN A 8 38.62 -19.20 6.95
N LEU A 9 37.68 -19.50 6.04
CA LEU A 9 36.61 -20.46 6.29
C LEU A 9 37.09 -21.89 6.01
N GLY A 10 37.06 -22.73 7.05
CA GLY A 10 37.16 -24.18 6.93
C GLY A 10 35.85 -24.82 6.43
N ASN A 11 35.96 -26.06 5.93
CA ASN A 11 34.89 -26.77 5.24
C ASN A 11 33.60 -26.94 6.07
N VAL A 12 32.54 -26.32 5.54
CA VAL A 12 31.11 -26.70 5.50
C VAL A 12 30.72 -27.96 6.30
N ASN A 13 30.10 -27.79 7.48
CA ASN A 13 28.83 -28.43 7.93
C ASN A 13 28.55 -28.45 9.45
N GLU A 14 29.41 -27.92 10.32
CA GLU A 14 29.07 -27.84 11.76
C GLU A 14 29.46 -26.49 12.37
N PHE A 15 28.48 -25.75 12.89
CA PHE A 15 28.73 -24.77 13.94
C PHE A 15 28.30 -25.39 15.28
N LYS A 16 29.28 -25.81 16.08
CA LYS A 16 29.05 -26.09 17.50
C LYS A 16 28.84 -24.78 18.24
N PHE A 17 27.64 -24.58 18.79
CA PHE A 17 27.43 -23.59 19.84
C PHE A 17 28.17 -24.07 21.10
N ILE A 18 29.26 -23.39 21.46
CA ILE A 18 29.91 -23.60 22.75
C ILE A 18 29.06 -22.84 23.79
N THR A 19 28.23 -23.57 24.53
CA THR A 19 27.45 -23.04 25.64
C THR A 19 28.34 -22.87 26.88
N GLN A 20 28.49 -21.64 27.38
CA GLN A 20 28.77 -21.40 28.80
C GLN A 20 27.45 -21.06 29.52
N PRO A 21 27.24 -21.48 30.78
CA PRO A 21 25.88 -21.74 31.29
C PRO A 21 25.09 -20.55 31.85
N GLU A 22 25.51 -19.29 31.72
CA GLU A 22 24.96 -18.21 32.57
C GLU A 22 24.33 -17.00 31.85
N LEU A 23 24.11 -17.04 30.53
CA LEU A 23 23.38 -15.97 29.81
C LEU A 23 22.33 -16.55 28.85
N LEU A 24 21.15 -16.84 29.41
CA LEU A 24 19.96 -17.25 28.67
C LEU A 24 19.21 -16.01 28.16
N PHE A 25 19.54 -15.56 26.95
CA PHE A 25 18.67 -14.67 26.16
C PHE A 25 18.71 -15.13 24.70
N CYS A 26 17.57 -15.66 24.23
CA CYS A 26 17.44 -16.36 22.96
C CYS A 26 17.50 -15.40 21.76
N SER A 27 18.60 -15.43 21.02
CA SER A 27 18.67 -14.97 19.62
C SER A 27 18.51 -16.18 18.69
N TYR A 28 17.39 -16.27 17.96
CA TYR A 28 17.23 -17.24 16.88
C TYR A 28 17.81 -16.65 15.59
N ALA A 29 19.11 -16.82 15.35
CA ALA A 29 19.68 -16.51 14.03
C ALA A 29 19.44 -17.71 13.10
N MET A 30 18.59 -17.56 12.09
CA MET A 30 18.38 -18.60 11.07
C MET A 30 19.39 -18.39 9.94
N LEU A 31 20.37 -19.28 9.84
CA LEU A 31 21.34 -19.36 8.73
C LEU A 31 20.90 -20.46 7.77
N GLN A 32 20.39 -20.09 6.59
CA GLN A 32 20.16 -21.04 5.50
C GLN A 32 21.12 -20.78 4.35
N LYS A 33 21.73 -21.86 3.84
CA LYS A 33 22.60 -21.85 2.68
C LYS A 33 21.76 -22.13 1.44
N VAL A 34 21.61 -21.13 0.58
CA VAL A 34 20.68 -21.14 -0.55
C VAL A 34 21.44 -20.81 -1.82
N SER A 35 21.66 -21.80 -2.69
CA SER A 35 22.19 -21.62 -4.06
C SER A 35 23.34 -20.60 -4.20
N GLY A 36 24.36 -20.66 -3.33
CA GLY A 36 25.52 -19.75 -3.36
C GLY A 36 25.44 -18.53 -2.41
N HIS A 37 24.29 -18.29 -1.78
CA HIS A 37 24.04 -17.20 -0.83
C HIS A 37 23.78 -17.72 0.59
N ASP A 38 24.06 -16.89 1.58
CA ASP A 38 23.71 -17.12 2.98
C ASP A 38 22.60 -16.14 3.37
N LEU A 39 21.48 -16.62 3.91
CA LEU A 39 20.39 -15.82 4.48
C LEU A 39 20.53 -15.82 6.00
N ILE A 40 20.55 -14.64 6.64
CA ILE A 40 20.50 -14.52 8.11
C ILE A 40 19.25 -13.73 8.48
N VAL A 41 18.30 -14.39 9.11
CA VAL A 41 17.20 -13.71 9.80
C VAL A 41 17.59 -13.59 11.27
N SER A 42 17.73 -12.35 11.76
CA SER A 42 18.04 -12.08 13.17
C SER A 42 16.86 -11.37 13.83
N TYR A 43 16.46 -11.92 14.97
CA TYR A 43 15.54 -11.30 15.89
C TYR A 43 16.39 -10.76 17.04
N ASP A 44 16.38 -9.44 17.25
CA ASP A 44 16.99 -8.72 18.38
C ASP A 44 18.40 -8.07 18.20
N ASP A 45 18.62 -7.08 19.07
CA ASP A 45 19.55 -5.96 19.08
C ASP A 45 21.03 -6.32 19.32
N LYS A 46 21.46 -7.58 19.18
CA LYS A 46 22.84 -8.00 19.53
C LYS A 46 23.55 -8.79 18.43
N ALA A 47 23.33 -8.43 17.16
CA ALA A 47 24.25 -8.77 16.09
C ALA A 47 25.55 -7.94 16.23
N GLU A 48 26.35 -8.23 17.26
CA GLU A 48 27.56 -7.46 17.64
C GLU A 48 28.67 -7.47 16.57
N MET A 49 28.59 -8.34 15.55
CA MET A 49 29.65 -8.44 14.54
C MET A 49 29.65 -7.34 13.45
N MET A 50 28.59 -6.53 13.30
CA MET A 50 28.51 -5.49 12.24
C MET A 50 27.96 -4.13 12.70
N LYS A 51 27.97 -3.84 14.01
CA LYS A 51 27.35 -2.65 14.60
C LYS A 51 28.09 -1.31 14.40
N SER A 52 29.26 -1.27 13.78
CA SER A 52 30.07 -0.03 13.81
C SER A 52 29.52 1.14 12.97
N ASN A 53 28.44 0.97 12.20
CA ASN A 53 27.85 2.04 11.36
C ASN A 53 26.33 2.27 11.52
N ILE A 54 25.63 1.52 12.39
CA ILE A 54 24.15 1.54 12.48
C ILE A 54 23.72 1.75 13.95
N ALA A 55 24.29 2.77 14.60
CA ALA A 55 24.17 2.95 16.04
C ALA A 55 22.97 3.82 16.49
N ASP A 56 22.04 4.19 15.59
CA ASP A 56 21.02 5.21 15.92
C ASP A 56 19.57 4.92 15.48
N GLN A 57 19.21 3.66 15.15
CA GLN A 57 17.83 3.33 14.75
C GLN A 57 17.30 2.02 15.37
N GLN A 58 16.46 2.22 16.40
CA GLN A 58 15.24 1.48 16.82
C GLN A 58 15.30 -0.04 17.15
N THR A 59 14.94 -0.30 18.41
CA THR A 59 14.74 -1.60 19.10
C THR A 59 13.55 -2.45 18.61
N ASP A 60 12.85 -2.06 17.53
CA ASP A 60 11.54 -2.62 17.15
C ASP A 60 11.55 -3.47 15.85
N THR A 61 12.71 -3.94 15.40
CA THR A 61 12.90 -4.36 14.00
C THR A 61 13.31 -5.83 13.82
N VAL A 62 12.67 -6.55 12.90
CA VAL A 62 13.20 -7.82 12.38
C VAL A 62 14.17 -7.51 11.24
N THR A 63 15.42 -7.91 11.40
CA THR A 63 16.46 -7.64 10.39
C THR A 63 16.70 -8.88 9.56
N ILE A 64 16.55 -8.72 8.25
CA ILE A 64 16.86 -9.75 7.26
C ILE A 64 18.14 -9.31 6.55
N TRP A 65 19.19 -10.12 6.71
CA TRP A 65 20.46 -9.93 6.02
C TRP A 65 20.51 -10.84 4.80
N LEU A 66 20.73 -10.23 3.64
CA LEU A 66 20.79 -10.91 2.36
C LEU A 66 22.19 -10.73 1.78
N ARG A 67 22.90 -11.83 1.50
CA ARG A 67 24.19 -11.80 0.81
C ARG A 67 23.97 -11.51 -0.67
N SER A 68 24.55 -10.44 -1.20
CA SER A 68 24.61 -10.19 -2.64
C SER A 68 25.62 -11.13 -3.31
N ASP A 69 25.32 -11.55 -4.52
CA ASP A 69 26.19 -12.26 -5.48
C ASP A 69 27.25 -11.34 -6.10
N GLN A 70 27.09 -10.02 -6.02
CA GLN A 70 28.06 -9.10 -6.58
C GLN A 70 29.35 -9.10 -5.75
N VAL A 71 30.38 -9.74 -6.31
CA VAL A 71 31.76 -9.66 -5.81
C VAL A 71 32.40 -8.40 -6.38
N LEU A 72 32.36 -7.30 -5.62
CA LEU A 72 33.17 -6.12 -5.88
C LEU A 72 34.46 -6.20 -5.04
N ASN A 73 35.61 -6.38 -5.70
CA ASN A 73 36.95 -6.48 -5.08
C ASN A 73 37.09 -7.63 -4.06
N ASP A 74 36.72 -8.86 -4.42
CA ASP A 74 36.83 -10.06 -3.55
C ASP A 74 36.12 -9.93 -2.19
N LYS A 75 35.08 -9.08 -2.11
CA LYS A 75 34.27 -8.88 -0.90
C LYS A 75 32.80 -9.13 -1.21
N TYR A 76 32.15 -9.89 -0.34
CA TYR A 76 30.70 -10.05 -0.34
C TYR A 76 30.04 -8.82 0.30
N TYR A 77 28.99 -8.31 -0.34
CA TYR A 77 28.15 -7.24 0.21
C TYR A 77 26.88 -7.84 0.79
N TRP A 78 26.49 -7.37 1.97
CA TRP A 78 25.22 -7.76 2.60
C TRP A 78 24.25 -6.60 2.43
N GLU A 79 23.13 -6.84 1.75
CA GLU A 79 22.00 -5.92 1.81
C GLU A 79 21.19 -6.23 3.07
N THR A 80 20.92 -5.18 3.85
CA THR A 80 20.11 -5.28 5.06
C THR A 80 18.72 -4.76 4.75
N GLN A 81 17.71 -5.63 4.88
CA GLN A 81 16.32 -5.23 4.82
C GLN A 81 15.69 -5.30 6.22
N PHE A 82 15.06 -4.20 6.60
CA PHE A 82 14.31 -4.07 7.84
C PHE A 82 12.85 -4.40 7.58
N VAL A 83 12.31 -5.37 8.31
CA VAL A 83 10.94 -5.88 8.19
C VAL A 83 10.28 -5.81 9.58
N ASN A 84 8.98 -5.55 9.64
CA ASN A 84 8.23 -5.45 10.90
C ASN A 84 8.90 -4.49 11.89
N VAL A 85 9.23 -3.27 11.43
CA VAL A 85 9.90 -2.21 12.22
C VAL A 85 9.07 -1.74 13.44
N ALA A 86 7.85 -2.26 13.62
CA ALA A 86 6.97 -1.98 14.76
C ALA A 86 6.69 -3.25 15.60
N SER A 87 7.59 -4.24 15.61
CA SER A 87 7.35 -5.53 16.26
C SER A 87 7.12 -5.40 17.77
N VAL A 88 7.90 -4.58 18.48
CA VAL A 88 7.73 -4.41 19.94
C VAL A 88 6.49 -3.58 20.23
N THR A 89 6.24 -2.51 19.47
CA THR A 89 4.96 -1.76 19.52
C THR A 89 3.76 -2.71 19.38
N TYR A 90 3.82 -3.64 18.42
CA TYR A 90 2.82 -4.68 18.26
C TYR A 90 2.76 -5.60 19.49
N SER A 91 3.89 -6.12 19.99
CA SER A 91 3.92 -7.03 21.15
C SER A 91 3.34 -6.39 22.42
N ASN A 92 3.56 -5.09 22.61
CA ASN A 92 3.04 -4.32 23.73
C ASN A 92 1.58 -3.91 23.56
N SER A 93 1.05 -3.92 22.33
CA SER A 93 -0.34 -3.58 22.08
C SER A 93 -1.29 -4.65 22.61
N SER A 94 -2.31 -4.22 23.34
CA SER A 94 -3.37 -5.08 23.83
C SER A 94 -4.24 -5.60 22.68
N ILE A 95 -4.91 -6.73 22.91
CA ILE A 95 -5.88 -7.28 21.95
C ILE A 95 -6.96 -6.25 21.62
N SER A 96 -7.38 -5.40 22.57
CA SER A 96 -8.41 -4.39 22.33
C SER A 96 -7.94 -3.31 21.35
N GLU A 97 -6.70 -2.84 21.49
CA GLU A 97 -6.11 -1.83 20.60
C GLU A 97 -5.95 -2.35 19.17
N ARG A 98 -5.44 -3.58 19.01
CA ARG A 98 -5.33 -4.24 17.69
C ARG A 98 -6.68 -4.34 16.99
N LYS A 99 -7.73 -4.71 17.74
CA LYS A 99 -9.10 -4.80 17.21
C LYS A 99 -9.68 -3.44 16.82
N SER A 100 -9.35 -2.40 17.58
CA SER A 100 -9.72 -1.03 17.25
C SER A 100 -9.07 -0.59 15.92
N LEU A 101 -7.76 -0.83 15.76
CA LEU A 101 -7.01 -0.53 14.54
C LEU A 101 -7.59 -1.22 13.30
N TRP A 102 -7.97 -2.49 13.40
CA TRP A 102 -8.60 -3.22 12.29
C TRP A 102 -9.99 -2.68 11.96
N SER A 103 -10.80 -2.43 12.98
CA SER A 103 -12.17 -1.91 12.80
C SER A 103 -12.15 -0.52 12.18
N ALA A 104 -11.23 0.34 12.59
CA ALA A 104 -11.03 1.68 12.05
C ALA A 104 -10.68 1.63 10.55
N ARG A 105 -9.99 0.57 10.10
CA ARG A 105 -9.66 0.31 8.69
C ARG A 105 -10.68 -0.57 7.95
N GLY A 106 -11.89 -0.69 8.49
CA GLY A 106 -13.02 -1.38 7.85
C GLY A 106 -12.89 -2.90 7.78
N LEU A 107 -12.02 -3.51 8.60
CA LEU A 107 -11.97 -4.96 8.76
C LEU A 107 -13.00 -5.38 9.81
N LEU A 108 -13.72 -6.48 9.55
CA LEU A 108 -14.63 -7.05 10.54
C LEU A 108 -13.84 -7.82 11.60
N VAL A 109 -14.14 -7.56 12.86
CA VAL A 109 -13.39 -8.09 14.00
C VAL A 109 -14.34 -8.73 15.02
N ARG A 110 -13.96 -9.89 15.55
CA ARG A 110 -14.56 -10.49 16.77
C ARG A 110 -16.02 -10.97 16.72
N GLU A 111 -16.63 -11.19 15.56
CA GLU A 111 -17.92 -11.91 15.46
C GLU A 111 -17.68 -13.34 15.00
N ARG A 112 -18.05 -14.37 15.78
CA ARG A 112 -18.11 -15.74 15.24
C ARG A 112 -19.09 -15.71 14.08
N LEU A 113 -18.64 -16.02 12.88
CA LEU A 113 -19.52 -15.96 11.73
C LEU A 113 -20.36 -17.25 11.68
N GLN A 114 -21.58 -17.14 11.16
CA GLN A 114 -22.40 -18.31 10.89
C GLN A 114 -21.72 -19.17 9.80
N ASP A 115 -21.62 -20.47 10.07
CA ASP A 115 -21.02 -21.47 9.18
C ASP A 115 -19.60 -21.09 8.70
N GLU A 116 -18.76 -20.66 9.65
CA GLU A 116 -17.42 -20.19 9.34
C GLU A 116 -16.42 -21.30 9.02
N ARG A 117 -15.49 -20.96 8.14
CA ARG A 117 -14.26 -21.71 7.88
C ARG A 117 -13.09 -20.85 8.30
N LEU A 118 -12.16 -21.44 9.06
CA LEU A 118 -10.97 -20.75 9.55
C LEU A 118 -9.77 -21.10 8.67
N PHE A 119 -9.00 -20.06 8.36
CA PHE A 119 -7.80 -20.14 7.54
C PHE A 119 -6.65 -19.45 8.27
N LEU A 120 -5.57 -20.18 8.50
CA LEU A 120 -4.30 -19.61 8.91
C LEU A 120 -3.55 -19.16 7.66
N VAL A 121 -3.39 -17.85 7.48
CA VAL A 121 -2.82 -17.23 6.28
C VAL A 121 -1.46 -16.62 6.63
N ARG A 122 -0.42 -16.95 5.86
CA ARG A 122 0.93 -16.41 6.04
C ARG A 122 1.25 -15.42 4.92
N ILE A 123 1.62 -14.20 5.29
CA ILE A 123 1.92 -13.11 4.35
C ILE A 123 3.35 -12.64 4.57
N PHE A 124 4.02 -12.28 3.49
CA PHE A 124 5.26 -11.54 3.51
C PHE A 124 5.24 -10.50 2.39
N ASP A 125 5.49 -9.23 2.70
CA ASP A 125 5.58 -8.13 1.73
C ASP A 125 4.37 -8.09 0.77
N LEU A 126 3.16 -8.12 1.35
CA LEU A 126 1.89 -8.10 0.61
C LEU A 126 1.71 -9.29 -0.37
N CYS A 127 2.42 -10.40 -0.13
CA CYS A 127 2.31 -11.62 -0.92
C CYS A 127 1.86 -12.78 -0.04
N LEU A 128 0.86 -13.53 -0.52
CA LEU A 128 0.41 -14.78 0.12
C LEU A 128 1.48 -15.88 0.00
N LEU A 129 2.09 -16.26 1.12
CA LEU A 129 3.09 -17.33 1.17
C LEU A 129 2.43 -18.70 1.21
N SER A 130 1.55 -18.90 2.18
CA SER A 130 0.80 -20.14 2.36
C SER A 130 -0.49 -19.86 3.11
N TRP A 131 -1.42 -20.80 3.03
CA TRP A 131 -2.65 -20.77 3.80
C TRP A 131 -2.99 -22.20 4.23
N GLN A 132 -3.63 -22.37 5.38
CA GLN A 132 -4.03 -23.70 5.88
C GLN A 132 -5.40 -23.63 6.51
N ARG A 133 -6.26 -24.61 6.22
CA ARG A 133 -7.56 -24.72 6.88
C ARG A 133 -7.37 -25.33 8.27
N VAL A 134 -7.91 -24.65 9.28
CA VAL A 134 -7.78 -25.05 10.69
C VAL A 134 -9.16 -25.16 11.36
N ASN A 135 -9.25 -25.96 12.43
CA ASN A 135 -10.41 -25.99 13.31
C ASN A 135 -10.34 -24.87 14.37
N CYS A 136 -11.29 -24.82 15.30
CA CYS A 136 -11.33 -23.80 16.36
C CYS A 136 -10.18 -23.96 17.38
N GLU A 137 -9.59 -25.14 17.47
CA GLU A 137 -8.39 -25.43 18.27
C GLU A 137 -7.09 -25.14 17.51
N MET A 138 -7.16 -24.48 16.34
CA MET A 138 -6.02 -24.17 15.46
C MET A 138 -5.29 -25.40 14.90
N GLN A 139 -5.90 -26.58 15.00
CA GLN A 139 -5.35 -27.80 14.43
C GLN A 139 -5.67 -27.88 12.94
N PRO A 140 -4.71 -28.33 12.11
CA PRO A 140 -4.94 -28.63 10.71
C PRO A 140 -6.14 -29.55 10.49
N MET A 141 -7.03 -29.21 9.56
CA MET A 141 -8.19 -30.05 9.24
C MET A 141 -7.88 -31.23 8.29
N GLN A 142 -6.65 -31.33 7.73
CA GLN A 142 -6.13 -32.47 6.96
C GLN A 142 -4.60 -32.69 7.19
N LYS A 143 -4.09 -33.92 6.98
CA LYS A 143 -2.66 -34.30 7.09
C LYS A 143 -1.97 -34.05 5.74
N GLY A 144 -0.91 -33.24 5.75
CA GLY A 144 -0.51 -32.47 4.56
C GLY A 144 0.57 -33.07 3.65
N GLN A 145 0.94 -32.27 2.64
CA GLN A 145 2.27 -32.19 2.01
C GLN A 145 2.45 -30.76 1.43
N SER A 146 3.62 -30.16 1.66
CA SER A 146 4.01 -28.83 1.15
C SER A 146 4.48 -28.94 -0.30
N VAL A 147 4.13 -27.98 -1.17
CA VAL A 147 4.73 -27.83 -2.49
C VAL A 147 4.97 -26.36 -2.86
N ALA A 148 6.12 -26.15 -3.48
CA ALA A 148 6.69 -24.92 -4.00
C ALA A 148 5.85 -24.24 -5.09
N ARG A 149 5.97 -22.91 -5.15
CA ARG A 149 5.44 -22.06 -6.23
C ARG A 149 6.13 -22.41 -7.55
N ASP A 150 5.34 -22.67 -8.59
CA ASP A 150 5.81 -22.54 -9.96
C ASP A 150 4.85 -21.73 -10.84
N GLN A 151 5.43 -21.13 -11.87
CA GLN A 151 4.87 -20.08 -12.70
C GLN A 151 3.58 -20.54 -13.42
N MET A 152 2.53 -19.70 -13.37
CA MET A 152 1.17 -19.91 -13.89
C MET A 152 0.21 -20.75 -13.02
N MET A 153 -0.63 -20.03 -12.28
CA MET A 153 -2.01 -20.36 -11.90
C MET A 153 -2.32 -21.84 -11.61
N GLN A 154 -1.90 -22.32 -10.44
CA GLN A 154 -2.67 -23.20 -9.54
C GLN A 154 -1.96 -23.27 -8.19
N ILE A 155 -2.43 -22.52 -7.19
CA ILE A 155 -1.95 -22.67 -5.81
C ILE A 155 -2.70 -23.87 -5.20
N SER A 156 -2.17 -25.07 -5.38
CA SER A 156 -2.59 -26.24 -4.59
C SER A 156 -1.94 -26.16 -3.21
N HIS A 157 -2.75 -26.12 -2.15
CA HIS A 157 -2.28 -26.42 -0.80
C HIS A 157 -3.25 -27.42 -0.17
N ASP A 158 -2.72 -28.50 0.40
CA ASP A 158 -3.46 -29.46 1.23
C ASP A 158 -4.57 -30.24 0.50
N GLY A 159 -4.36 -30.61 -0.77
CA GLY A 159 -5.33 -31.38 -1.58
C GLY A 159 -6.67 -30.68 -1.86
N THR A 160 -6.84 -29.45 -1.37
CA THR A 160 -8.07 -28.66 -1.47
C THR A 160 -7.82 -27.47 -2.39
N ILE A 161 -8.46 -27.47 -3.55
CA ILE A 161 -8.41 -26.34 -4.49
C ILE A 161 -9.39 -25.27 -3.98
N LEU A 162 -8.87 -24.15 -3.48
CA LEU A 162 -9.70 -22.96 -3.26
C LEU A 162 -9.96 -22.25 -4.57
N ALA A 163 -11.17 -21.71 -4.73
CA ALA A 163 -11.45 -20.79 -5.82
C ALA A 163 -10.50 -19.58 -5.73
N GLU A 164 -9.99 -19.12 -6.88
CA GLU A 164 -9.06 -17.99 -6.99
C GLU A 164 -9.56 -16.74 -6.26
N LYS A 165 -10.87 -16.48 -6.34
CA LYS A 165 -11.54 -15.39 -5.62
C LYS A 165 -11.32 -15.47 -4.11
N THR A 166 -11.42 -16.67 -3.53
CA THR A 166 -11.23 -16.88 -2.09
C THR A 166 -9.77 -16.68 -1.68
N LEU A 167 -8.82 -17.14 -2.49
CA LEU A 167 -7.39 -16.90 -2.25
C LEU A 167 -7.06 -15.40 -2.25
N ARG A 168 -7.55 -14.68 -3.27
CA ARG A 168 -7.38 -13.23 -3.36
C ARG A 168 -8.02 -12.51 -2.18
N GLN A 169 -9.18 -12.97 -1.73
CA GLN A 169 -9.84 -12.45 -0.53
C GLN A 169 -8.99 -12.66 0.72
N LEU A 170 -8.43 -13.85 0.93
CA LEU A 170 -7.54 -14.15 2.05
C LEU A 170 -6.29 -13.26 2.03
N GLU A 171 -5.62 -13.17 0.87
CA GLU A 171 -4.41 -12.35 0.70
C GLU A 171 -4.67 -10.88 1.02
N VAL A 172 -5.74 -10.29 0.47
CA VAL A 172 -6.07 -8.87 0.66
C VAL A 172 -6.41 -8.58 2.13
N HIS A 173 -7.23 -9.41 2.78
CA HIS A 173 -7.65 -9.16 4.16
C HIS A 173 -6.52 -9.41 5.16
N ALA A 174 -5.71 -10.45 4.94
CA ALA A 174 -4.54 -10.71 5.78
C ALA A 174 -3.47 -9.62 5.62
N SER A 175 -3.19 -9.18 4.40
CA SER A 175 -2.25 -8.08 4.13
C SER A 175 -2.71 -6.78 4.79
N ARG A 176 -4.00 -6.44 4.71
CA ARG A 176 -4.59 -5.27 5.40
C ARG A 176 -4.50 -5.39 6.92
N ALA A 177 -4.70 -6.58 7.48
CA ALA A 177 -4.61 -6.81 8.92
C ALA A 177 -3.19 -6.61 9.46
N LEU A 178 -2.16 -7.06 8.72
CA LEU A 178 -0.76 -6.84 9.06
C LEU A 178 -0.35 -5.38 8.86
N TYR A 179 -0.71 -4.79 7.72
CA TYR A 179 -0.46 -3.38 7.41
C TYR A 179 -1.01 -2.47 8.51
N ALA A 180 -2.20 -2.79 9.01
CA ALA A 180 -2.85 -2.05 10.06
C ALA A 180 -2.05 -2.00 11.38
N LEU A 181 -1.23 -3.03 11.61
CA LEU A 181 -0.39 -3.18 12.79
C LEU A 181 1.07 -2.81 12.51
N TRP A 182 1.35 -2.16 11.37
CA TRP A 182 2.72 -1.83 10.95
C TRP A 182 3.64 -3.06 10.78
N LEU A 183 3.02 -4.20 10.48
CA LEU A 183 3.72 -5.44 10.16
C LEU A 183 3.78 -5.63 8.63
N ASP A 184 4.94 -6.03 8.16
CA ASP A 184 5.24 -6.32 6.76
C ASP A 184 5.11 -7.82 6.45
N ALA A 185 5.23 -8.64 7.49
CA ALA A 185 5.15 -10.08 7.44
C ALA A 185 4.58 -10.66 8.74
N GLY A 186 3.92 -11.80 8.62
CA GLY A 186 3.35 -12.50 9.76
C GLY A 186 2.24 -13.44 9.35
N SER A 187 1.47 -13.86 10.34
CA SER A 187 0.39 -14.82 10.15
C SER A 187 -0.92 -14.25 10.66
N VAL A 188 -2.00 -14.58 9.96
CA VAL A 188 -3.33 -14.03 10.23
C VAL A 188 -4.33 -15.18 10.23
N LEU A 189 -5.09 -15.30 11.31
CA LEU A 189 -6.25 -16.18 11.34
C LEU A 189 -7.46 -15.44 10.75
N VAL A 190 -7.96 -15.94 9.63
CA VAL A 190 -9.05 -15.36 8.87
C VAL A 190 -10.25 -16.31 8.90
N ALA A 191 -11.43 -15.80 9.26
CA ALA A 191 -12.68 -16.52 9.19
C ALA A 191 -13.48 -16.11 7.95
N ILE A 192 -14.03 -17.09 7.21
CA ILE A 192 -14.93 -16.85 6.08
C ILE A 192 -16.25 -17.59 6.32
N SER A 193 -17.35 -16.86 6.37
CA SER A 193 -18.72 -17.41 6.47
C SER A 193 -19.18 -18.12 5.19
N GLY A 194 -20.28 -18.88 5.27
CA GLY A 194 -20.97 -19.44 4.10
C GLY A 194 -21.45 -18.39 3.10
N THR A 195 -21.73 -17.15 3.54
CA THR A 195 -22.16 -16.03 2.68
C THR A 195 -20.99 -15.22 2.09
N GLY A 196 -19.75 -15.54 2.46
CA GLY A 196 -18.55 -14.86 1.97
C GLY A 196 -18.12 -13.63 2.77
N THR A 197 -18.78 -13.31 3.89
CA THR A 197 -18.29 -12.35 4.88
C THR A 197 -16.97 -12.84 5.47
N ILE A 198 -15.99 -11.93 5.63
CA ILE A 198 -14.63 -12.21 6.09
C ILE A 198 -14.38 -11.45 7.39
N ALA A 199 -13.83 -12.12 8.39
CA ALA A 199 -13.44 -11.51 9.67
C ALA A 199 -11.99 -11.87 10.05
N ILE A 200 -11.29 -10.92 10.66
CA ILE A 200 -9.97 -11.14 11.26
C ILE A 200 -10.16 -11.63 12.69
N ARG A 201 -9.56 -12.78 13.00
CA ARG A 201 -9.60 -13.39 14.34
C ARG A 201 -8.39 -12.97 15.15
N GLU A 202 -7.21 -13.14 14.57
CA GLU A 202 -5.93 -13.00 15.27
C GLU A 202 -4.82 -12.74 14.26
N VAL A 203 -3.75 -12.09 14.74
CA VAL A 203 -2.51 -11.84 14.00
C VAL A 203 -1.36 -12.22 14.91
N TRP A 204 -0.33 -12.80 14.32
CA TRP A 204 0.95 -13.07 14.95
C TRP A 204 2.08 -12.46 14.11
N SER A 205 2.96 -11.70 14.75
CA SER A 205 4.20 -11.21 14.14
C SER A 205 5.16 -12.39 13.90
N LEU A 206 6.16 -12.18 13.06
CA LEU A 206 7.28 -13.12 12.92
C LEU A 206 8.01 -13.39 14.24
N SER A 207 7.92 -12.49 15.22
CA SER A 207 8.54 -12.62 16.54
C SER A 207 7.78 -13.50 17.54
N ASP A 208 6.50 -13.79 17.31
CA ASP A 208 5.59 -14.42 18.31
C ASP A 208 5.72 -15.96 18.39
N LEU A 209 6.87 -16.53 18.04
CA LEU A 209 6.95 -17.92 17.57
C LEU A 209 6.38 -19.01 18.51
N HIS A 210 5.32 -19.65 18.02
CA HIS A 210 5.16 -21.11 17.88
C HIS A 210 4.80 -21.45 16.42
N PHE A 211 5.46 -20.83 15.45
CA PHE A 211 5.24 -21.12 14.03
C PHE A 211 6.12 -22.27 13.56
N ASP A 212 5.50 -23.40 13.22
CA ASP A 212 6.13 -24.43 12.39
C ASP A 212 6.33 -23.83 10.99
N HIS A 213 7.56 -23.44 10.69
CA HIS A 213 7.89 -22.59 9.55
C HIS A 213 8.01 -23.40 8.26
N ASP A 214 7.30 -22.97 7.22
CA ASP A 214 7.75 -23.19 5.85
C ASP A 214 8.88 -22.18 5.55
N GLN A 215 10.06 -22.44 6.12
CA GLN A 215 11.25 -21.60 5.99
C GLN A 215 11.63 -21.41 4.51
N GLU A 216 11.42 -22.46 3.71
CA GLU A 216 11.63 -22.48 2.26
C GLU A 216 10.69 -21.50 1.54
N ALA A 217 9.42 -21.39 1.94
CA ALA A 217 8.47 -20.42 1.37
C ALA A 217 8.87 -18.96 1.66
N ILE A 218 9.41 -18.68 2.87
CA ILE A 218 9.93 -17.36 3.24
C ILE A 218 11.19 -17.07 2.44
N ALA A 219 12.16 -17.99 2.44
CA ALA A 219 13.41 -17.84 1.70
C ALA A 219 13.18 -17.69 0.19
N SER A 220 12.29 -18.49 -0.42
CA SER A 220 11.93 -18.37 -1.84
C SER A 220 11.23 -17.08 -2.19
N SER A 221 10.39 -16.56 -1.29
CA SER A 221 9.78 -15.25 -1.49
C SER A 221 10.85 -14.17 -1.43
N LEU A 222 11.73 -14.20 -0.43
CA LEU A 222 12.89 -13.31 -0.35
C LEU A 222 13.77 -13.38 -1.62
N ARG A 223 14.01 -14.58 -2.18
CA ARG A 223 14.69 -14.75 -3.48
C ARG A 223 13.95 -13.99 -4.59
N SER A 224 12.64 -14.20 -4.74
CA SER A 224 11.83 -13.47 -5.73
C SER A 224 11.83 -11.95 -5.51
N LEU A 225 11.98 -11.51 -4.26
CA LEU A 225 12.12 -10.10 -3.93
C LEU A 225 13.46 -9.52 -4.38
N MET A 226 14.54 -10.32 -4.36
CA MET A 226 15.88 -9.98 -4.83
C MET A 226 15.98 -9.98 -6.35
N ASP A 227 15.47 -11.01 -7.02
CA ASP A 227 15.47 -11.09 -8.49
C ASP A 227 14.69 -9.93 -9.13
N LYS A 228 13.71 -9.38 -8.40
CA LYS A 228 12.94 -8.20 -8.83
C LYS A 228 13.59 -6.87 -8.48
N THR A 229 14.50 -6.81 -7.52
CA THR A 229 15.31 -5.61 -7.25
C THR A 229 16.44 -5.42 -8.26
N GLU A 230 16.79 -6.45 -9.04
CA GLU A 230 17.67 -6.33 -10.21
C GLU A 230 17.03 -5.60 -11.41
N HIS A 231 15.74 -5.25 -11.34
CA HIS A 231 15.18 -4.28 -12.29
C HIS A 231 15.77 -2.91 -11.99
N SER A 232 16.76 -2.61 -12.82
CA SER A 232 17.72 -1.52 -12.77
C SER A 232 17.16 -0.20 -12.21
N ALA A 233 18.01 0.47 -11.43
CA ALA A 233 17.91 1.91 -11.16
C ALA A 233 17.76 2.77 -12.44
N ASP A 234 17.91 2.16 -13.63
CA ASP A 234 17.81 2.76 -14.96
C ASP A 234 16.51 2.43 -15.73
N SER A 235 15.64 1.55 -15.23
CA SER A 235 14.36 1.27 -15.90
C SER A 235 13.40 2.42 -15.65
N PRO A 236 12.92 3.13 -16.69
CA PRO A 236 12.06 4.28 -16.49
C PRO A 236 10.72 3.83 -15.89
N PHE A 237 10.40 4.34 -14.71
CA PHE A 237 9.09 4.12 -14.11
C PHE A 237 8.04 5.00 -14.79
N LEU A 238 6.80 4.52 -14.89
CA LEU A 238 5.68 5.29 -15.41
C LEU A 238 4.68 5.59 -14.30
N ILE A 239 4.12 6.80 -14.34
CA ILE A 239 2.97 7.20 -13.55
C ILE A 239 1.73 7.26 -14.45
N GLY A 240 0.69 6.55 -14.07
CA GLY A 240 -0.66 6.63 -14.62
C GLY A 240 -1.64 7.09 -13.55
N ALA A 241 -2.90 7.28 -13.91
CA ALA A 241 -3.94 7.67 -12.97
C ALA A 241 -5.31 7.39 -13.55
N ASP A 242 -6.25 7.04 -12.67
CA ASP A 242 -7.66 6.82 -13.00
C ASP A 242 -8.54 7.71 -12.08
N PRO A 243 -8.55 9.05 -12.25
CA PRO A 243 -9.37 9.91 -11.41
C PRO A 243 -10.84 9.91 -11.83
N GLU A 244 -11.72 9.86 -10.83
CA GLU A 244 -13.17 9.80 -11.00
C GLU A 244 -13.85 11.15 -10.75
N PHE A 245 -14.98 11.40 -11.42
CA PHE A 245 -15.93 12.47 -11.06
C PHE A 245 -17.37 12.03 -11.30
N ALA A 246 -18.32 12.74 -10.71
CA ALA A 246 -19.75 12.46 -10.83
C ALA A 246 -20.50 13.60 -11.52
N LEU A 247 -21.65 13.26 -12.09
CA LEU A 247 -22.57 14.22 -12.70
C LEU A 247 -23.77 14.42 -11.79
N ILE A 248 -24.04 15.67 -11.42
CA ILE A 248 -25.17 16.04 -10.56
C ILE A 248 -26.08 17.03 -11.28
N ASN A 249 -27.38 16.76 -11.30
CA ASN A 249 -28.37 17.68 -11.87
C ASN A 249 -28.76 18.82 -10.90
N LYS A 250 -29.56 19.78 -11.37
CA LYS A 250 -30.10 20.88 -10.55
C LYS A 250 -30.92 20.46 -9.32
N HIS A 251 -31.39 19.21 -9.27
CA HIS A 251 -32.11 18.62 -8.14
C HIS A 251 -31.20 17.86 -7.17
N ASN A 252 -29.86 17.99 -7.32
CA ASN A 252 -28.85 17.27 -6.55
C ASN A 252 -28.91 15.74 -6.68
N GLN A 253 -29.44 15.25 -7.80
CA GLN A 253 -29.50 13.82 -8.10
C GLN A 253 -28.32 13.42 -8.99
N ILE A 254 -27.79 12.23 -8.73
CA ILE A 254 -26.72 11.64 -9.54
C ILE A 254 -27.29 11.25 -10.90
N VAL A 255 -26.64 11.72 -11.96
CA VAL A 255 -26.92 11.33 -13.33
C VAL A 255 -25.91 10.25 -13.73
N PRO A 256 -26.35 9.05 -14.14
CA PRO A 256 -25.44 7.97 -14.50
C PRO A 256 -24.50 8.37 -15.65
N ALA A 257 -23.19 8.14 -15.47
CA ALA A 257 -22.16 8.36 -16.49
C ALA A 257 -22.37 7.47 -17.72
N SER A 258 -22.94 6.27 -17.53
CA SER A 258 -23.34 5.35 -18.61
C SER A 258 -24.33 5.93 -19.62
N LYS A 259 -24.96 7.08 -19.34
CA LYS A 259 -25.74 7.83 -20.34
C LYS A 259 -24.89 8.50 -21.41
N PHE A 260 -23.59 8.69 -21.15
CA PHE A 260 -22.65 9.44 -21.99
C PHE A 260 -21.45 8.61 -22.45
N PHE A 261 -21.02 7.65 -21.64
CA PHE A 261 -19.81 6.85 -21.89
C PHE A 261 -20.07 5.36 -21.76
N ASP A 262 -19.26 4.57 -22.45
CA ASP A 262 -19.26 3.11 -22.34
C ASP A 262 -18.66 2.67 -20.99
N THR A 263 -18.98 1.45 -20.59
CA THR A 263 -18.45 0.76 -19.41
C THR A 263 -17.17 -0.02 -19.70
N ASP A 264 -16.71 -0.06 -20.95
CA ASP A 264 -15.45 -0.69 -21.32
C ASP A 264 -14.26 -0.05 -20.57
N SER A 265 -13.37 -0.88 -20.04
CA SER A 265 -12.12 -0.43 -19.42
C SER A 265 -11.07 0.05 -20.43
N ASN A 266 -11.22 -0.28 -21.71
CA ASN A 266 -10.24 0.02 -22.76
C ASN A 266 -10.37 1.43 -23.35
N VAL A 267 -11.40 2.19 -22.95
CA VAL A 267 -11.57 3.58 -23.39
C VAL A 267 -10.95 4.57 -22.41
N HIS A 268 -10.45 5.69 -22.93
CA HIS A 268 -9.82 6.75 -22.15
C HIS A 268 -10.78 7.53 -21.24
N ILE A 269 -12.09 7.46 -21.52
CA ILE A 269 -13.15 8.03 -20.68
C ILE A 269 -14.23 6.96 -20.57
N GLY A 270 -14.44 6.44 -19.36
CA GLY A 270 -15.38 5.36 -19.11
C GLY A 270 -16.40 5.68 -18.02
N ALA A 271 -17.44 4.85 -17.95
CA ALA A 271 -18.39 4.83 -16.86
C ALA A 271 -18.03 3.71 -15.87
N ASP A 272 -17.62 4.06 -14.65
CA ASP A 272 -17.25 3.07 -13.62
C ASP A 272 -18.42 2.67 -12.72
N ALA A 273 -18.35 1.42 -12.26
CA ALA A 273 -19.41 0.71 -11.57
C ALA A 273 -19.39 0.94 -10.05
N LEU A 274 -20.52 1.33 -9.49
CA LEU A 274 -20.80 1.24 -8.07
C LEU A 274 -21.82 0.16 -7.78
N ARG A 275 -21.49 -0.70 -6.81
CA ARG A 275 -22.39 -1.75 -6.35
C ARG A 275 -23.33 -1.21 -5.29
N SER A 276 -24.60 -1.03 -5.65
CA SER A 276 -25.69 -0.79 -4.70
C SER A 276 -26.29 -2.13 -4.27
N ARG A 277 -26.93 -2.19 -3.08
CA ARG A 277 -27.33 -3.43 -2.36
C ARG A 277 -28.02 -4.52 -3.21
N HIS A 278 -28.65 -4.16 -4.33
CA HIS A 278 -29.28 -5.11 -5.26
C HIS A 278 -28.93 -4.93 -6.74
N ASN A 279 -28.23 -3.85 -7.12
CA ASN A 279 -27.96 -3.52 -8.53
C ASN A 279 -26.56 -2.91 -8.70
N ILE A 280 -25.92 -3.23 -9.82
CA ILE A 280 -24.73 -2.50 -10.30
C ILE A 280 -25.22 -1.30 -11.10
N ILE A 281 -24.78 -0.11 -10.72
CA ILE A 281 -25.02 1.12 -11.47
C ILE A 281 -23.68 1.69 -11.92
N TYR A 282 -23.66 2.52 -12.97
CA TYR A 282 -22.44 3.13 -13.50
C TYR A 282 -22.50 4.66 -13.39
N PRO A 283 -22.36 5.23 -12.18
CA PRO A 283 -22.61 6.63 -11.91
C PRO A 283 -21.38 7.53 -12.08
N LEU A 284 -20.18 6.96 -12.15
CA LEU A 284 -18.93 7.70 -12.13
C LEU A 284 -18.34 7.80 -13.53
N VAL A 285 -17.84 8.97 -13.88
CA VAL A 285 -16.97 9.15 -15.04
C VAL A 285 -15.53 8.94 -14.57
N GLU A 286 -14.83 7.98 -15.17
CA GLU A 286 -13.42 7.69 -14.89
C GLU A 286 -12.57 8.13 -16.09
N LEU A 287 -11.53 8.93 -15.83
CA LEU A 287 -10.57 9.35 -16.85
C LEU A 287 -9.36 8.41 -16.81
N ARG A 288 -8.92 7.88 -17.95
CA ARG A 288 -7.78 6.95 -18.06
C ARG A 288 -6.70 7.50 -19.01
N PRO A 289 -6.01 8.60 -18.63
CA PRO A 289 -4.90 9.15 -19.41
C PRO A 289 -3.79 8.12 -19.60
N SER A 290 -3.16 8.12 -20.79
CA SER A 290 -2.00 7.26 -21.04
C SER A 290 -0.87 7.54 -20.04
N PRO A 291 -0.23 6.51 -19.46
CA PRO A 291 0.88 6.66 -18.51
C PRO A 291 2.03 7.52 -19.06
N LYS A 292 2.73 8.23 -18.17
CA LYS A 292 3.83 9.14 -18.52
C LYS A 292 5.02 8.98 -17.60
N LEU A 293 6.18 9.46 -18.07
CA LEU A 293 7.39 9.57 -17.26
C LEU A 293 7.34 10.77 -16.31
N TYR A 294 6.60 11.82 -16.65
CA TYR A 294 6.56 13.07 -15.89
C TYR A 294 5.13 13.50 -15.61
N THR A 295 4.90 14.03 -14.41
CA THR A 295 3.58 14.43 -13.90
C THR A 295 2.94 15.52 -14.76
N ASN A 296 3.71 16.50 -15.24
CA ASN A 296 3.21 17.59 -16.08
C ASN A 296 2.53 17.10 -17.38
N GLN A 297 3.08 16.05 -18.01
CA GLN A 297 2.52 15.43 -19.20
C GLN A 297 1.22 14.68 -18.85
N LEU A 298 1.19 13.98 -17.71
CA LEU A 298 -0.01 13.28 -17.24
C LEU A 298 -1.15 14.27 -16.96
N ILE A 299 -0.85 15.40 -16.31
CA ILE A 299 -1.80 16.48 -16.02
C ILE A 299 -2.35 17.10 -17.31
N ALA A 300 -1.49 17.31 -18.30
CA ALA A 300 -1.92 17.80 -19.61
C ALA A 300 -2.91 16.83 -20.28
N ASN A 301 -2.63 15.53 -20.23
CA ASN A 301 -3.53 14.48 -20.73
C ASN A 301 -4.87 14.49 -19.99
N ILE A 302 -4.88 14.59 -18.67
CA ILE A 302 -6.11 14.70 -17.87
C ILE A 302 -6.95 15.90 -18.33
N LYS A 303 -6.32 17.06 -18.54
CA LYS A 303 -7.01 18.24 -19.05
C LYS A 303 -7.63 18.01 -20.43
N GLN A 304 -6.92 17.31 -21.33
CA GLN A 304 -7.46 16.97 -22.64
C GLN A 304 -8.67 16.03 -22.55
N LEU A 305 -8.60 15.00 -21.69
CA LEU A 305 -9.74 14.11 -21.49
C LEU A 305 -10.94 14.81 -20.88
N LEU A 306 -10.74 15.78 -19.98
CA LEU A 306 -11.84 16.61 -19.49
C LEU A 306 -12.46 17.49 -20.59
N LEU A 307 -11.66 18.04 -21.50
CA LEU A 307 -12.15 18.78 -22.66
C LEU A 307 -12.92 17.88 -23.62
N GLU A 308 -12.43 16.66 -23.85
CA GLU A 308 -13.10 15.64 -24.65
C GLU A 308 -14.43 15.20 -24.00
N ALA A 309 -14.44 14.91 -22.69
CA ALA A 309 -15.66 14.58 -21.95
C ALA A 309 -16.73 15.67 -22.10
N ARG A 310 -16.33 16.95 -22.20
CA ARG A 310 -17.26 18.08 -22.40
C ARG A 310 -17.93 18.06 -23.77
N GLN A 311 -17.31 17.43 -24.78
CA GLN A 311 -17.92 17.26 -26.10
C GLN A 311 -19.07 16.24 -26.07
N TYR A 312 -18.98 15.23 -25.20
CA TYR A 312 -20.01 14.21 -25.00
C TYR A 312 -21.12 14.69 -24.04
N ILE A 313 -20.74 15.27 -22.90
CA ILE A 313 -21.69 15.80 -21.92
C ILE A 313 -22.03 17.26 -22.27
N LYS A 314 -23.03 17.43 -23.14
CA LYS A 314 -23.45 18.73 -23.67
C LYS A 314 -24.35 19.54 -22.74
N ASP A 315 -24.94 18.89 -21.74
CA ASP A 315 -25.86 19.51 -20.79
C ASP A 315 -25.08 20.41 -19.80
N ASP A 316 -25.30 21.71 -19.90
CA ASP A 316 -24.66 22.71 -19.04
C ASP A 316 -25.24 22.75 -17.63
N GLU A 317 -26.46 22.25 -17.42
CA GLU A 317 -27.12 22.17 -16.11
C GLU A 317 -26.55 21.05 -15.22
N LEU A 318 -25.77 20.14 -15.81
CA LEU A 318 -25.06 19.09 -15.06
C LEU A 318 -23.77 19.64 -14.46
N ARG A 319 -23.69 19.63 -13.13
CA ARG A 319 -22.46 19.92 -12.41
C ARG A 319 -21.55 18.71 -12.41
N TRP A 320 -20.28 18.93 -12.73
CA TRP A 320 -19.24 17.91 -12.61
C TRP A 320 -18.56 18.07 -11.25
N VAL A 321 -18.69 17.09 -10.38
CA VAL A 321 -18.19 17.17 -9.00
C VAL A 321 -17.18 16.05 -8.72
N ALA A 322 -16.16 16.37 -7.95
CA ALA A 322 -15.10 15.46 -7.54
C ALA A 322 -14.82 15.63 -6.03
N GLY A 323 -13.85 14.88 -5.51
CA GLY A 323 -13.49 14.89 -4.09
C GLY A 323 -13.65 13.51 -3.46
N ALA A 324 -13.86 13.47 -2.16
CA ALA A 324 -14.05 12.25 -1.41
C ALA A 324 -15.47 11.71 -1.52
N MET A 325 -16.47 12.55 -1.23
CA MET A 325 -17.88 12.14 -1.25
C MET A 325 -18.78 13.35 -1.56
N PRO A 326 -18.73 13.89 -2.80
CA PRO A 326 -19.51 15.07 -3.20
C PRO A 326 -21.03 14.86 -3.14
N SER A 327 -21.50 13.61 -3.03
CA SER A 327 -22.90 13.27 -2.79
C SER A 327 -22.99 12.13 -1.76
N PRO A 328 -23.93 12.17 -0.79
CA PRO A 328 -24.03 11.16 0.26
C PRO A 328 -24.06 9.72 -0.28
N GLY A 329 -23.11 8.91 0.18
CA GLY A 329 -22.98 7.51 -0.23
C GLY A 329 -22.29 7.28 -1.58
N LEU A 330 -21.87 8.33 -2.27
CA LEU A 330 -21.09 8.29 -3.50
C LEU A 330 -19.62 8.62 -3.21
N ALA A 331 -18.86 7.63 -2.78
CA ALA A 331 -17.42 7.77 -2.57
C ALA A 331 -16.68 7.75 -3.92
N LEU A 332 -15.74 8.68 -4.11
CA LEU A 332 -14.93 8.80 -5.32
C LEU A 332 -13.45 8.55 -5.03
N GLY A 333 -12.73 8.06 -6.04
CA GLY A 333 -11.30 7.77 -6.02
C GLY A 333 -10.50 8.62 -7.01
N GLY A 334 -9.27 8.93 -6.61
CA GLY A 334 -8.25 9.50 -7.48
C GLY A 334 -7.12 8.50 -7.64
N HIS A 335 -7.36 7.34 -8.26
CA HIS A 335 -6.37 6.27 -8.21
C HIS A 335 -5.11 6.68 -8.97
N ILE A 336 -3.94 6.27 -8.48
CA ILE A 336 -2.64 6.57 -9.09
C ILE A 336 -1.94 5.25 -9.40
N HIS A 337 -1.47 5.09 -10.64
CA HIS A 337 -0.89 3.85 -11.13
C HIS A 337 0.61 3.99 -11.26
N PHE A 338 1.32 2.92 -10.93
CA PHE A 338 2.77 2.89 -10.93
C PHE A 338 3.29 1.63 -11.60
N SER A 339 4.27 1.78 -12.49
CA SER A 339 5.03 0.67 -13.07
C SER A 339 6.53 0.95 -12.95
N GLY A 340 7.37 -0.08 -13.08
CA GLY A 340 8.82 0.06 -12.93
C GLY A 340 9.29 0.24 -11.48
N ILE A 341 8.39 0.13 -10.50
CA ILE A 341 8.73 0.05 -9.07
C ILE A 341 8.02 -1.14 -8.44
N ARG A 342 8.69 -1.77 -7.48
CA ARG A 342 8.11 -2.85 -6.69
C ARG A 342 7.15 -2.31 -5.64
N LEU A 343 5.96 -2.88 -5.60
CA LEU A 343 5.00 -2.70 -4.51
C LEU A 343 5.50 -3.37 -3.22
N SER A 344 5.53 -2.63 -2.11
CA SER A 344 5.82 -3.11 -0.75
C SER A 344 4.96 -2.36 0.27
N PRO A 345 4.76 -2.89 1.50
CA PRO A 345 4.09 -2.15 2.58
C PRO A 345 4.78 -0.82 2.88
N ARG A 346 6.12 -0.76 2.80
CA ARG A 346 6.88 0.47 3.07
C ARG A 346 6.64 1.53 2.01
N LEU A 347 6.56 1.15 0.73
CA LEU A 347 6.17 2.08 -0.34
C LEU A 347 4.72 2.57 -0.15
N LEU A 348 3.80 1.68 0.24
CA LEU A 348 2.42 2.10 0.55
C LEU A 348 2.36 3.08 1.71
N ARG A 349 3.13 2.85 2.78
CA ARG A 349 3.26 3.81 3.89
C ARG A 349 3.84 5.13 3.39
N MET A 350 4.85 5.10 2.53
CA MET A 350 5.40 6.32 1.94
C MET A 350 4.34 7.10 1.15
N LEU A 351 3.55 6.41 0.32
CA LEU A 351 2.45 7.00 -0.44
C LEU A 351 1.34 7.54 0.48
N ASP A 352 0.95 6.80 1.51
CA ASP A 352 -0.04 7.24 2.49
C ASP A 352 0.42 8.49 3.25
N GLY A 353 1.67 8.50 3.69
CA GLY A 353 2.28 9.65 4.38
C GLY A 353 2.40 10.88 3.50
N LEU A 354 2.82 10.72 2.24
CA LEU A 354 3.06 11.83 1.34
C LEU A 354 1.82 12.30 0.59
N VAL A 355 0.85 11.43 0.34
CA VAL A 355 -0.31 11.73 -0.52
C VAL A 355 -1.59 11.73 0.30
N ALA A 356 -1.95 10.60 0.91
CA ALA A 356 -3.24 10.45 1.57
C ALA A 356 -3.41 11.39 2.76
N ILE A 357 -2.41 11.46 3.66
CA ILE A 357 -2.46 12.30 4.86
C ILE A 357 -2.54 13.79 4.50
N PRO A 358 -1.66 14.36 3.64
CA PRO A 358 -1.78 15.74 3.21
C PRO A 358 -3.10 16.06 2.51
N LEU A 359 -3.63 15.18 1.66
CA LEU A 359 -4.93 15.43 1.02
C LEU A 359 -6.08 15.39 2.03
N ALA A 360 -6.06 14.49 3.02
CA ALA A 360 -7.10 14.39 4.03
C ALA A 360 -7.22 15.62 4.94
N THR A 361 -6.15 16.42 5.08
CA THR A 361 -6.17 17.68 5.85
C THR A 361 -6.99 18.79 5.19
N ILE A 362 -6.99 18.84 3.86
CA ILE A 362 -7.68 19.90 3.09
C ILE A 362 -8.96 19.40 2.44
N GLU A 363 -9.36 18.17 2.74
CA GLU A 363 -10.59 17.55 2.27
C GLU A 363 -11.83 18.18 2.92
N ASP A 364 -12.92 18.23 2.16
CA ASP A 364 -14.23 18.62 2.65
C ASP A 364 -14.72 17.66 3.76
N PRO A 365 -15.16 18.16 4.94
CA PRO A 365 -15.64 17.31 6.01
C PRO A 365 -16.85 16.44 5.65
N LEU A 366 -17.60 16.77 4.59
CA LEU A 366 -18.64 15.89 4.03
C LEU A 366 -18.06 14.56 3.54
N GLY A 367 -16.79 14.54 3.14
CA GLY A 367 -16.03 13.37 2.68
C GLY A 367 -15.83 12.25 3.70
N ARG A 368 -16.07 12.51 5.00
CA ARG A 368 -15.83 11.57 6.11
C ARG A 368 -16.47 10.19 5.92
N GLY A 369 -17.61 10.12 5.23
CA GLY A 369 -18.33 8.86 4.98
C GLY A 369 -17.57 7.88 4.08
N ARG A 370 -16.62 8.35 3.25
CA ARG A 370 -15.82 7.55 2.32
C ARG A 370 -15.04 6.45 3.04
N TYR A 371 -14.32 6.82 4.10
CA TYR A 371 -13.30 6.00 4.76
C TYR A 371 -13.81 4.74 5.45
N ARG A 372 -15.10 4.66 5.72
CA ARG A 372 -15.71 3.43 6.26
C ARG A 372 -15.84 2.32 5.22
N ARG A 373 -15.78 2.66 3.93
CA ARG A 373 -16.09 1.73 2.83
C ARG A 373 -15.04 1.71 1.73
N TYR A 374 -14.33 2.82 1.53
CA TYR A 374 -13.43 3.01 0.41
C TYR A 374 -12.28 3.96 0.78
N GLY A 375 -11.07 3.69 0.25
CA GLY A 375 -9.89 4.52 0.48
C GLY A 375 -9.29 4.42 1.89
N ALA A 376 -9.26 3.21 2.45
CA ALA A 376 -8.48 2.94 3.66
C ALA A 376 -6.99 3.09 3.36
N LEU A 377 -6.19 3.42 4.37
CA LEU A 377 -4.73 3.45 4.24
C LEU A 377 -4.18 2.10 3.77
N GLY A 378 -3.21 2.14 2.87
CA GLY A 378 -2.63 0.96 2.24
C GLY A 378 -3.56 0.24 1.27
N ASP A 379 -4.62 0.88 0.74
CA ASP A 379 -5.46 0.27 -0.29
C ASP A 379 -4.76 0.30 -1.66
N TYR A 380 -4.66 -0.88 -2.28
CA TYR A 380 -3.97 -1.08 -3.55
C TYR A 380 -4.62 -2.18 -4.38
N ARG A 381 -4.32 -2.19 -5.69
CA ARG A 381 -4.64 -3.29 -6.60
C ARG A 381 -3.45 -3.59 -7.49
N ARG A 382 -2.98 -4.84 -7.49
CA ARG A 382 -1.97 -5.30 -8.46
C ARG A 382 -2.57 -5.34 -9.86
N GLN A 383 -1.78 -4.92 -10.85
CA GLN A 383 -2.21 -4.89 -12.24
C GLN A 383 -1.67 -6.13 -12.99
N PRO A 384 -2.48 -6.80 -13.84
CA PRO A 384 -2.05 -8.03 -14.56
C PRO A 384 -0.83 -7.83 -15.45
N HIS A 385 -0.67 -6.64 -16.03
CA HIS A 385 0.42 -6.25 -16.91
C HIS A 385 1.67 -5.74 -16.15
N GLY A 386 1.71 -5.92 -14.83
CA GLY A 386 2.76 -5.42 -13.96
C GLY A 386 2.43 -4.06 -13.34
N GLY A 387 3.12 -3.73 -12.25
CA GLY A 387 2.83 -2.52 -11.48
C GLY A 387 1.62 -2.66 -10.55
N PHE A 388 1.15 -1.54 -10.03
CA PHE A 388 0.01 -1.48 -9.13
C PHE A 388 -0.72 -0.13 -9.19
N GLU A 389 -1.96 -0.15 -8.74
CA GLU A 389 -2.81 0.99 -8.51
C GLU A 389 -2.89 1.27 -7.01
N TYR A 390 -2.66 2.52 -6.65
CA TYR A 390 -2.82 3.08 -5.31
C TYR A 390 -4.16 3.78 -5.18
N ARG A 391 -4.97 3.35 -4.22
CA ARG A 391 -6.43 3.59 -4.18
C ARG A 391 -6.89 4.40 -2.96
N THR A 392 -5.97 4.68 -2.04
CA THR A 392 -6.26 5.43 -0.81
C THR A 392 -6.82 6.83 -1.08
N PRO A 393 -6.26 7.68 -1.97
CA PRO A 393 -6.66 9.08 -2.07
C PRO A 393 -8.09 9.28 -2.60
N PRO A 394 -8.82 10.31 -2.09
CA PRO A 394 -10.07 10.74 -2.71
C PRO A 394 -9.80 11.25 -4.14
N SER A 395 -10.86 11.54 -4.91
CA SER A 395 -10.68 12.17 -6.22
C SER A 395 -10.07 13.56 -6.06
N TRP A 396 -8.79 13.67 -6.38
CA TRP A 396 -8.02 14.91 -6.39
C TRP A 396 -8.32 15.80 -7.62
N LEU A 397 -9.30 15.41 -8.45
CA LEU A 397 -9.72 16.12 -9.67
C LEU A 397 -10.48 17.42 -9.37
N VAL A 398 -10.76 17.73 -8.10
CA VAL A 398 -11.45 18.95 -7.64
C VAL A 398 -10.86 20.25 -8.18
N SER A 399 -9.55 20.28 -8.45
CA SER A 399 -8.89 21.41 -9.13
C SER A 399 -7.53 21.01 -9.69
N PRO A 400 -7.00 21.75 -10.69
CA PRO A 400 -5.65 21.52 -11.20
C PRO A 400 -4.58 21.56 -10.09
N ALA A 401 -4.73 22.44 -9.09
CA ALA A 401 -3.74 22.58 -8.01
C ALA A 401 -3.67 21.34 -7.11
N VAL A 402 -4.83 20.76 -6.76
CA VAL A 402 -4.90 19.54 -5.93
C VAL A 402 -4.39 18.33 -6.72
N THR A 403 -4.75 18.24 -8.00
CA THR A 403 -4.25 17.22 -8.93
C THR A 403 -2.72 17.27 -9.06
N LYS A 404 -2.17 18.47 -9.28
CA LYS A 404 -0.72 18.72 -9.34
C LYS A 404 -0.02 18.24 -8.08
N ALA A 405 -0.51 18.64 -6.90
CA ALA A 405 0.10 18.26 -5.64
C ALA A 405 0.03 16.74 -5.39
N ALA A 406 -1.12 16.10 -5.63
CA ALA A 406 -1.30 14.66 -5.45
C ALA A 406 -0.33 13.84 -6.32
N LEU A 407 -0.26 14.16 -7.62
CA LEU A 407 0.63 13.48 -8.57
C LEU A 407 2.10 13.79 -8.30
N ALA A 408 2.44 15.01 -7.92
CA ALA A 408 3.82 15.38 -7.57
C ALA A 408 4.31 14.64 -6.32
N LEU A 409 3.50 14.56 -5.26
CA LEU A 409 3.86 13.85 -4.03
C LEU A 409 3.97 12.34 -4.25
N ALA A 410 3.06 11.76 -5.02
CA ALA A 410 3.15 10.38 -5.48
C ALA A 410 4.44 10.10 -6.27
N TYR A 411 4.80 11.03 -7.17
CA TYR A 411 6.02 10.93 -7.97
C TYR A 411 7.29 11.02 -7.12
N ILE A 412 7.33 11.90 -6.11
CA ILE A 412 8.45 11.98 -5.15
C ILE A 412 8.58 10.69 -4.34
N ALA A 413 7.44 10.15 -3.84
CA ALA A 413 7.42 8.90 -3.08
C ALA A 413 8.09 7.75 -3.84
N MET A 414 7.95 7.73 -5.17
CA MET A 414 8.63 6.79 -6.05
C MET A 414 10.07 7.17 -6.38
N LYS A 415 10.28 8.36 -6.95
CA LYS A 415 11.56 8.82 -7.48
C LYS A 415 12.67 8.80 -6.42
N ASP A 416 12.31 9.14 -5.18
CA ASP A 416 13.24 9.15 -4.04
C ASP A 416 12.95 8.04 -3.03
N TYR A 417 12.22 6.98 -3.42
CA TYR A 417 11.81 5.90 -2.51
C TYR A 417 12.97 5.38 -1.66
N TYR A 418 14.13 5.10 -2.25
CA TYR A 418 15.29 4.59 -1.51
C TYR A 418 15.76 5.58 -0.43
N LYS A 419 15.95 6.85 -0.78
CA LYS A 419 16.38 7.89 0.18
C LYS A 419 15.32 8.13 1.26
N LEU A 420 14.06 8.18 0.87
CA LEU A 420 12.92 8.36 1.77
C LEU A 420 12.79 7.17 2.72
N SER A 421 12.99 5.95 2.23
CA SER A 421 12.92 4.76 3.04
C SER A 421 13.89 4.86 4.22
N GLN A 422 15.12 5.35 3.99
CA GLN A 422 16.15 5.45 5.03
C GLN A 422 15.96 6.62 5.99
N ASN A 423 15.41 7.75 5.51
CA ASN A 423 15.48 9.01 6.24
C ASN A 423 14.11 9.56 6.68
N CYS A 424 13.03 9.19 6.00
CA CYS A 424 11.70 9.70 6.30
C CYS A 424 11.11 8.96 7.51
N LYS A 425 10.85 9.72 8.57
CA LYS A 425 10.31 9.26 9.84
C LYS A 425 8.79 9.31 9.79
N LEU A 426 8.19 8.22 9.32
CA LEU A 426 6.74 8.00 9.39
C LEU A 426 6.37 7.45 10.77
N LYS A 427 5.25 7.91 11.34
CA LYS A 427 4.84 7.52 12.69
C LYS A 427 3.45 6.85 12.72
N PRO A 428 3.25 5.77 13.49
CA PRO A 428 1.95 5.09 13.60
C PRO A 428 0.77 5.98 13.99
N GLU A 429 1.00 6.96 14.87
CA GLU A 429 -0.02 7.91 15.31
C GLU A 429 -0.59 8.78 14.19
N TRP A 430 0.18 9.06 13.13
CA TRP A 430 -0.31 9.83 11.98
C TRP A 430 -1.34 9.05 11.16
N TYR A 431 -1.21 7.73 11.12
CA TYR A 431 -2.10 6.83 10.41
C TYR A 431 -3.37 6.60 11.23
N LEU A 432 -3.22 6.52 12.55
CA LEU A 432 -4.35 6.57 13.48
C LEU A 432 -5.13 7.90 13.36
N ALA A 433 -4.44 9.03 13.20
CA ALA A 433 -5.07 10.33 12.98
C ALA A 433 -5.94 10.33 11.72
N TYR A 434 -5.47 9.70 10.65
CA TYR A 434 -6.24 9.53 9.42
C TYR A 434 -7.50 8.70 9.64
N ASP A 435 -7.36 7.54 10.28
CA ASP A 435 -8.48 6.63 10.54
C ASP A 435 -9.54 7.30 11.45
N ASN A 436 -9.10 8.06 12.46
CA ASN A 436 -9.96 8.76 13.42
C ASN A 436 -10.42 10.15 12.96
N ARG A 437 -9.87 10.66 11.85
CA ARG A 437 -10.04 12.04 11.36
C ARG A 437 -9.68 13.11 12.42
N ASP A 438 -8.56 12.87 13.11
CA ASP A 438 -7.95 13.86 13.99
C ASP A 438 -7.26 14.94 13.15
N GLU A 439 -7.95 16.07 13.00
CA GLU A 439 -7.54 17.16 12.12
C GLU A 439 -6.24 17.84 12.58
N GLU A 440 -6.09 18.06 13.88
CA GLU A 440 -4.91 18.73 14.43
C GLU A 440 -3.66 17.89 14.19
N LEU A 441 -3.75 16.59 14.50
CA LEU A 441 -2.64 15.67 14.28
C LEU A 441 -2.36 15.45 12.80
N LEU A 442 -3.39 15.42 11.93
CA LEU A 442 -3.20 15.34 10.48
C LEU A 442 -2.48 16.56 9.91
N ILE A 443 -2.82 17.78 10.38
CA ILE A 443 -2.13 19.01 9.97
C ILE A 443 -0.67 18.94 10.41
N SER A 444 -0.40 18.62 11.68
CA SER A 444 0.95 18.50 12.21
C SER A 444 1.76 17.45 11.43
N ALA A 445 1.20 16.26 11.22
CA ALA A 445 1.81 15.19 10.43
C ALA A 445 2.15 15.64 9.01
N SER A 446 1.22 16.30 8.32
CA SER A 446 1.42 16.76 6.95
C SER A 446 2.55 17.78 6.85
N LEU A 447 2.61 18.74 7.77
CA LEU A 447 3.69 19.73 7.80
C LEU A 447 5.04 19.07 8.07
N THR A 448 5.11 18.16 9.04
CA THR A 448 6.34 17.44 9.37
C THR A 448 6.83 16.54 8.22
N ILE A 449 5.93 15.88 7.49
CA ILE A 449 6.32 15.05 6.33
C ILE A 449 6.81 15.93 5.17
N LEU A 450 6.11 17.03 4.88
CA LEU A 450 6.48 17.94 3.79
C LEU A 450 7.81 18.65 4.06
N GLU A 451 8.13 18.95 5.32
CA GLU A 451 9.44 19.48 5.72
C GLU A 451 10.57 18.47 5.46
N GLN A 452 10.35 17.18 5.77
CA GLN A 452 11.35 16.12 5.58
C GLN A 452 11.72 15.90 4.11
N ILE A 453 10.83 16.20 3.17
CA ILE A 453 11.09 16.05 1.73
C ILE A 453 11.57 17.34 1.07
N ALA A 454 11.50 18.49 1.76
CA ALA A 454 11.71 19.80 1.14
C ALA A 454 13.12 20.00 0.57
N SER A 455 14.11 19.26 1.09
CA SER A 455 15.50 19.29 0.62
C SER A 455 15.78 18.33 -0.54
N LEU A 456 14.83 17.47 -0.92
CA LEU A 456 15.01 16.54 -2.03
C LEU A 456 15.05 17.30 -3.37
N PRO A 457 15.97 16.94 -4.30
CA PRO A 457 16.01 17.57 -5.62
C PRO A 457 14.67 17.50 -6.38
N SER A 458 13.96 16.37 -6.27
CA SER A 458 12.63 16.19 -6.86
C SER A 458 11.58 17.12 -6.27
N TYR A 459 11.67 17.46 -4.98
CA TYR A 459 10.81 18.47 -4.37
C TYR A 459 11.08 19.83 -4.96
N VAL A 460 12.35 20.22 -5.11
CA VAL A 460 12.72 21.50 -5.71
C VAL A 460 12.17 21.62 -7.14
N GLU A 461 12.28 20.55 -7.94
CA GLU A 461 11.70 20.47 -9.30
C GLU A 461 10.17 20.64 -9.29
N LEU A 462 9.48 20.09 -8.29
CA LEU A 462 8.02 20.03 -8.21
C LEU A 462 7.40 21.04 -7.22
N ALA A 463 8.19 21.94 -6.67
CA ALA A 463 7.77 22.85 -5.60
C ALA A 463 6.58 23.73 -6.04
N ASN A 464 6.52 24.14 -7.30
CA ASN A 464 5.40 24.93 -7.84
C ASN A 464 4.07 24.16 -7.82
N ASP A 465 4.12 22.84 -7.95
CA ASP A 465 2.95 21.96 -7.92
C ASP A 465 2.55 21.59 -6.49
N ILE A 466 3.50 21.51 -5.55
CA ILE A 466 3.28 21.10 -4.15
C ILE A 466 2.95 22.28 -3.22
N ASN A 467 3.66 23.40 -3.34
CA ASN A 467 3.54 24.55 -2.43
C ASN A 467 2.11 25.12 -2.31
N PRO A 468 1.23 25.10 -3.33
CA PRO A 468 -0.17 25.48 -3.15
C PRO A 468 -0.91 24.64 -2.11
N LEU A 469 -0.65 23.32 -2.05
CA LEU A 469 -1.19 22.43 -1.03
C LEU A 469 -0.63 22.80 0.34
N LEU A 470 0.70 22.96 0.46
CA LEU A 470 1.34 23.36 1.72
C LEU A 470 0.74 24.66 2.29
N ARG A 471 0.51 25.68 1.43
CA ARG A 471 -0.17 26.93 1.84
C ARG A 471 -1.63 26.70 2.26
N ALA A 472 -2.33 25.74 1.64
CA ALA A 472 -3.68 25.40 2.04
C ALA A 472 -3.71 24.74 3.43
N ILE A 473 -2.79 23.81 3.69
CA ILE A 473 -2.61 23.16 4.99
C ILE A 473 -2.31 24.19 6.08
N HIS A 474 -1.30 25.04 5.87
CA HIS A 474 -0.97 26.11 6.82
C HIS A 474 -2.11 27.07 7.09
N GLY A 475 -2.92 27.38 6.08
CA GLY A 475 -4.05 28.28 6.19
C GLY A 475 -5.34 27.64 6.70
N GLY A 476 -5.33 26.35 7.06
CA GLY A 476 -6.55 25.61 7.44
C GLY A 476 -7.63 25.60 6.34
N ARG A 477 -7.21 25.75 5.07
CA ARG A 477 -8.13 25.85 3.94
C ARG A 477 -8.56 24.46 3.49
N ARG A 478 -9.83 24.33 3.16
CA ARG A 478 -10.41 23.11 2.58
C ARG A 478 -10.91 23.36 1.17
N TRP A 479 -10.95 22.32 0.35
CA TRP A 479 -11.69 22.39 -0.91
C TRP A 479 -13.19 22.21 -0.66
N ASP A 480 -13.98 22.70 -1.61
CA ASP A 480 -15.42 22.52 -1.65
C ASP A 480 -15.74 21.51 -2.76
N GLU A 481 -16.25 20.34 -2.37
CA GLU A 481 -16.57 19.23 -3.29
C GLU A 481 -17.83 19.47 -4.11
N GLN A 482 -18.59 20.53 -3.82
CA GLN A 482 -19.81 20.88 -4.53
C GLN A 482 -19.53 21.81 -5.72
N VAL A 483 -18.32 22.37 -5.83
CA VAL A 483 -17.97 23.25 -6.94
C VAL A 483 -17.83 22.43 -8.22
N ASP A 484 -18.41 22.96 -9.31
CA ASP A 484 -18.23 22.37 -10.63
C ASP A 484 -16.76 22.45 -11.05
N ILE A 485 -16.12 21.29 -11.21
CA ILE A 485 -14.70 21.19 -11.53
C ILE A 485 -14.36 21.86 -12.87
N ARG A 486 -15.31 21.96 -13.81
CA ARG A 486 -15.10 22.64 -15.10
C ARG A 486 -14.65 24.09 -14.90
N THR A 487 -15.21 24.77 -13.91
CA THR A 487 -14.85 26.16 -13.57
C THR A 487 -13.39 26.27 -13.10
N ARG A 488 -12.96 25.35 -12.24
CA ARG A 488 -11.59 25.31 -11.68
C ARG A 488 -10.56 24.90 -12.73
N TRP A 489 -10.94 24.03 -13.65
CA TRP A 489 -10.08 23.55 -14.74
C TRP A 489 -10.08 24.47 -15.97
N GLY A 490 -10.93 25.49 -15.99
CA GLY A 490 -11.07 26.41 -17.13
C GLY A 490 -11.67 25.74 -18.37
N ILE A 491 -12.52 24.73 -18.17
CA ILE A 491 -13.22 24.02 -19.25
C ILE A 491 -14.47 24.82 -19.58
N ARG A 492 -14.42 25.54 -20.70
CA ARG A 492 -15.58 26.26 -21.25
C ARG A 492 -16.24 25.40 -22.33
N GLY A 493 -17.55 25.55 -22.49
CA GLY A 493 -18.24 24.98 -23.64
C GLY A 493 -17.65 25.53 -24.94
N SER A 494 -17.67 24.74 -26.01
CA SER A 494 -17.39 25.25 -27.35
C SER A 494 -18.42 26.35 -27.64
N SER A 495 -17.99 27.61 -27.63
CA SER A 495 -18.73 28.65 -28.33
C SER A 495 -18.96 28.13 -29.74
N LYS A 496 -20.21 27.97 -30.15
CA LYS A 496 -20.55 27.71 -31.55
C LYS A 496 -19.78 28.74 -32.37
N SER A 497 -18.71 28.32 -33.06
CA SER A 497 -18.18 29.05 -34.20
C SER A 497 -19.25 28.93 -35.27
N GLY A 498 -20.24 29.81 -35.18
CA GLY A 498 -21.23 30.03 -36.20
C GLY A 498 -20.54 30.47 -37.47
N LEU A 499 -20.90 29.79 -38.55
CA LEU A 499 -20.73 30.18 -39.95
C LEU A 499 -21.07 31.66 -40.20
#